data_AF-A0A6A8Q6S7-F1
#
_entry.id   AF-A0A6A8Q6S7-F1
#
_cell.length_a   1.000
_cell.length_b   1.000
_cell.length_c   1.000
_cell.angle_alpha   90.00
_cell.angle_beta   90.00
_cell.angle_gamma   90.00
#
_symmetry.space_group_name_H-M   'P 1'
#
loop_
_entity.id
_entity.type
_entity.pdbx_description
1 polymer ?
#
loop_
_entity_poly.entity_id
_entity_poly.type
_entity_poly.pdbx_seq_one_letter_code
_entity_poly.pdbx_strand_id
1 'polypeptide(L)'
;MNLNTFQKTAIATVIATLFLIFVGGLVRAAGAGLGCPDWPTCFGLWIPPTSVADLPAGFDASQFNVYKTWIEYLNRLVGVVIGLLIIATFAFSFRYRSDKPSVFYSSGAALVLVLIQGWLGGQVVKSGLNEWMITIHMILALIIVNTLLYASFKATTGMISIKVGEKLRKQLLWVTGIVLALTLVQLVLGTQVREAVDVIKNGAYVPPRSSWVEMLMDGIFPVHRSFSWALLLAAGWMYYILRKEYAGGWVLWLGQAVIALVLVQLGTGIGLAYLDMPRVLQVLHLLGVALMVCGQFLLILVLTITAISGKTKRA
;
A
#
# COMPACT_ATOMS: atom_id res chain seq x y z
N MET A 1 3.01 -16.54 -22.23
CA MET A 1 2.09 -17.32 -21.37
C MET A 1 0.71 -16.71 -21.52
N ASN A 2 -0.28 -17.49 -21.95
CA ASN A 2 -1.64 -16.98 -22.14
C ASN A 2 -2.39 -17.03 -20.81
N LEU A 3 -2.52 -15.86 -20.18
CA LEU A 3 -3.32 -15.70 -18.96
C LEU A 3 -4.82 -15.79 -19.28
N ASN A 4 -5.59 -16.43 -18.42
CA ASN A 4 -7.04 -16.41 -18.51
C ASN A 4 -7.62 -15.07 -17.99
N THR A 5 -8.93 -14.88 -18.18
CA THR A 5 -9.62 -13.64 -17.83
C THR A 5 -9.43 -13.23 -16.37
N PHE A 6 -9.57 -14.14 -15.39
CA PHE A 6 -9.35 -13.77 -13.98
C PHE A 6 -7.90 -13.44 -13.69
N GLN A 7 -6.94 -14.19 -14.22
CA GLN A 7 -5.53 -13.89 -13.95
C GLN A 7 -5.18 -12.48 -14.46
N LYS A 8 -5.68 -12.10 -15.64
CA LYS A 8 -5.56 -10.73 -16.17
C LYS A 8 -6.25 -9.71 -15.26
N THR A 9 -7.51 -9.94 -14.90
CA THR A 9 -8.30 -9.02 -14.06
C THR A 9 -7.70 -8.88 -12.66
N ALA A 10 -7.26 -9.96 -12.02
CA ALA A 10 -6.67 -9.96 -10.69
C ALA A 10 -5.33 -9.21 -10.67
N ILE A 11 -4.46 -9.42 -11.66
CA ILE A 11 -3.21 -8.65 -11.80
C ILE A 11 -3.52 -7.16 -12.01
N ALA A 12 -4.44 -6.84 -12.91
CA ALA A 12 -4.86 -5.46 -13.15
C ALA A 12 -5.45 -4.81 -11.89
N THR A 13 -6.22 -5.55 -11.11
CA THR A 13 -6.83 -5.07 -9.86
C THR A 13 -5.76 -4.81 -8.80
N VAL A 14 -4.77 -5.69 -8.62
CA VAL A 14 -3.63 -5.45 -7.71
C VAL A 14 -2.89 -4.16 -8.08
N ILE A 15 -2.56 -3.99 -9.38
CA ILE A 15 -1.87 -2.80 -9.88
C ILE A 15 -2.74 -1.55 -9.67
N ALA A 16 -4.03 -1.62 -9.98
CA ALA A 16 -4.96 -0.51 -9.79
C ALA A 16 -5.13 -0.14 -8.31
N THR A 17 -5.17 -1.11 -7.39
CA THR A 17 -5.21 -0.85 -5.95
C THR A 17 -3.92 -0.18 -5.46
N LEU A 18 -2.74 -0.60 -5.93
CA LEU A 18 -1.48 0.11 -5.64
C LEU A 18 -1.49 1.54 -6.19
N PHE A 19 -2.05 1.75 -7.38
CA PHE A 19 -2.24 3.07 -7.95
C PHE A 19 -3.19 3.93 -7.10
N LEU A 20 -4.27 3.38 -6.56
CA LEU A 20 -5.14 4.11 -5.63
C LEU A 20 -4.44 4.50 -4.32
N ILE A 21 -3.57 3.63 -3.78
CA ILE A 21 -2.75 3.99 -2.61
C ILE A 21 -1.86 5.20 -2.94
N PHE A 22 -1.28 5.23 -4.14
CA PHE A 22 -0.54 6.39 -4.63
C PHE A 22 -1.42 7.64 -4.76
N VAL A 23 -2.61 7.54 -5.36
CA VAL A 23 -3.56 8.66 -5.48
C VAL A 23 -4.00 9.19 -4.11
N GLY A 24 -4.29 8.31 -3.14
CA GLY A 24 -4.57 8.70 -1.76
C GLY A 24 -3.39 9.43 -1.09
N GLY A 25 -2.15 9.00 -1.38
CA GLY A 25 -0.94 9.72 -1.00
C GLY A 25 -0.90 11.14 -1.57
N LEU A 26 -1.25 11.31 -2.86
CA LEU A 26 -1.32 12.62 -3.51
C LEU A 26 -2.36 13.54 -2.86
N VAL A 27 -3.56 13.03 -2.56
CA VAL A 27 -4.62 13.77 -1.87
C VAL A 27 -4.11 14.34 -0.54
N ARG A 28 -3.45 13.50 0.27
CA ARG A 28 -2.92 13.93 1.57
C ARG A 28 -1.78 14.95 1.40
N ALA A 29 -0.88 14.72 0.45
CA ALA A 29 0.23 15.63 0.15
C ALA A 29 -0.25 17.00 -0.38
N ALA A 30 -1.34 17.01 -1.14
CA ALA A 30 -2.01 18.23 -1.61
C ALA A 30 -2.79 18.96 -0.50
N GLY A 31 -3.05 18.30 0.64
CA GLY A 31 -3.93 18.83 1.68
C GLY A 31 -5.39 18.87 1.23
N ALA A 32 -5.78 17.93 0.35
CA ALA A 32 -7.10 17.80 -0.23
C ALA A 32 -8.02 16.82 0.52
N GLY A 33 -7.58 16.20 1.62
CA GLY A 33 -8.37 15.18 2.32
C GLY A 33 -9.74 15.64 2.86
N LEU A 34 -9.92 16.96 3.04
CA LEU A 34 -11.21 17.60 3.35
C LEU A 34 -11.71 18.50 2.20
N GLY A 35 -11.26 18.23 0.97
CA GLY A 35 -11.72 18.95 -0.21
C GLY A 35 -13.21 18.75 -0.47
N CYS A 36 -13.77 17.63 0.00
CA CYS A 36 -15.20 17.36 0.09
C CYS A 36 -15.58 17.22 1.58
N PRO A 37 -16.39 18.12 2.15
CA PRO A 37 -16.69 18.13 3.59
C PRO A 37 -17.64 17.01 4.03
N ASP A 38 -18.33 16.38 3.09
CA ASP A 38 -19.30 15.33 3.29
C ASP A 38 -18.95 14.06 2.48
N TRP A 39 -19.68 12.99 2.77
CA TRP A 39 -19.60 11.70 2.11
C TRP A 39 -20.96 11.00 2.24
N PRO A 40 -21.51 10.37 1.18
CA PRO A 40 -20.88 10.02 -0.10
C PRO A 40 -20.86 11.14 -1.15
N THR A 41 -21.67 12.19 -0.96
CA THR A 41 -21.68 13.39 -1.80
C THR A 41 -20.47 14.29 -1.53
N CYS A 42 -20.35 15.37 -2.30
CA CYS A 42 -19.35 16.41 -2.13
C CYS A 42 -20.03 17.78 -2.27
N PHE A 43 -20.04 18.56 -1.18
CA PHE A 43 -20.90 19.73 -0.99
C PHE A 43 -22.40 19.40 -1.22
N GLY A 44 -22.86 18.23 -0.77
CA GLY A 44 -24.25 17.77 -0.97
C GLY A 44 -24.59 17.41 -2.42
N LEU A 45 -23.63 17.49 -3.34
CA LEU A 45 -23.80 17.19 -4.76
C LEU A 45 -23.10 15.87 -5.13
N TRP A 46 -23.65 15.16 -6.11
CA TRP A 46 -23.00 13.98 -6.70
C TRP A 46 -21.87 14.36 -7.66
N ILE A 47 -21.93 15.55 -8.26
CA ILE A 47 -20.87 16.16 -9.05
C ILE A 47 -20.50 17.47 -8.34
N PRO A 48 -19.25 17.64 -7.90
CA PRO A 48 -18.87 18.77 -7.07
C PRO A 48 -18.90 20.09 -7.84
N PRO A 49 -19.05 21.22 -7.12
CA PRO A 49 -19.09 22.54 -7.73
C PRO A 49 -17.76 22.90 -8.38
N THR A 50 -17.83 23.67 -9.47
CA THR A 50 -16.65 24.19 -10.19
C THR A 50 -16.28 25.62 -9.78
N SER A 51 -17.19 26.32 -9.10
CA SER A 51 -16.99 27.67 -8.61
C SER A 51 -17.76 27.90 -7.30
N VAL A 52 -17.43 28.99 -6.61
CA VAL A 52 -18.16 29.42 -5.41
C VAL A 52 -19.64 29.69 -5.72
N ALA A 53 -19.96 30.13 -6.94
CA ALA A 53 -21.33 30.42 -7.36
C ALA A 53 -22.19 29.14 -7.48
N ASP A 54 -21.56 27.97 -7.64
CA ASP A 54 -22.24 26.68 -7.76
C ASP A 54 -22.47 26.01 -6.39
N LEU A 55 -22.02 26.63 -5.29
CA LEU A 55 -22.16 26.07 -3.95
C LEU A 55 -23.62 26.07 -3.49
N PRO A 56 -24.16 24.93 -3.03
CA PRO A 56 -25.47 24.89 -2.41
C PRO A 56 -25.54 25.72 -1.12
N ALA A 57 -26.73 26.21 -0.80
CA ALA A 57 -26.98 26.90 0.46
C ALA A 57 -26.65 25.99 1.66
N GLY A 58 -26.02 26.56 2.69
CA GLY A 58 -25.63 25.84 3.91
C GLY A 58 -24.15 25.40 3.94
N PHE A 59 -23.40 25.58 2.85
CA PHE A 59 -21.95 25.39 2.84
C PHE A 59 -21.20 26.72 2.94
N ASP A 60 -20.10 26.73 3.70
CA ASP A 60 -19.25 27.90 3.88
C ASP A 60 -18.31 28.07 2.67
N ALA A 61 -18.48 29.18 1.94
CA ALA A 61 -17.64 29.54 0.80
C ALA A 61 -16.15 29.71 1.17
N SER A 62 -15.83 30.02 2.43
CA SER A 62 -14.45 30.16 2.91
C SER A 62 -13.69 28.83 2.93
N GLN A 63 -14.42 27.71 3.04
CA GLN A 63 -13.86 26.36 3.06
C GLN A 63 -13.69 25.76 1.66
N PHE A 64 -14.31 26.37 0.64
CA PHE A 64 -14.29 25.86 -0.72
C PHE A 64 -12.96 26.16 -1.43
N ASN A 65 -12.37 25.12 -2.00
CA ASN A 65 -11.23 25.25 -2.89
C ASN A 65 -11.39 24.25 -4.04
N VAL A 66 -11.71 24.76 -5.23
CA VAL A 66 -11.99 23.95 -6.42
C VAL A 66 -10.93 22.86 -6.66
N TYR A 67 -9.65 23.18 -6.51
CA TYR A 67 -8.57 22.22 -6.74
C TYR A 67 -8.57 21.09 -5.71
N LYS A 68 -8.69 21.42 -4.42
CA LYS A 68 -8.75 20.40 -3.35
C LYS A 68 -9.99 19.54 -3.48
N THR A 69 -11.13 20.15 -3.80
CA THR A 69 -12.41 19.46 -4.01
C THR A 69 -12.30 18.43 -5.12
N TRP A 70 -11.80 18.81 -6.29
CA TRP A 70 -11.67 17.89 -7.41
C TRP A 70 -10.57 16.83 -7.21
N ILE A 71 -9.47 17.15 -6.51
CA ILE A 71 -8.44 16.15 -6.15
C ILE A 71 -9.05 15.03 -5.29
N GLU A 72 -9.83 15.38 -4.26
CA GLU A 72 -10.51 14.42 -3.39
C GLU A 72 -11.60 13.64 -4.13
N TYR A 73 -12.42 14.33 -4.92
CA TYR A 73 -13.48 13.69 -5.69
C TYR A 73 -12.95 12.70 -6.73
N LEU A 74 -11.88 13.04 -7.45
CA LEU A 74 -11.24 12.13 -8.39
C LEU A 74 -10.66 10.89 -7.69
N ASN A 75 -10.08 11.04 -6.50
CA ASN A 75 -9.66 9.91 -5.68
C ASN A 75 -10.85 8.99 -5.32
N ARG A 76 -12.00 9.55 -4.93
CA ARG A 76 -13.23 8.78 -4.67
C ARG A 76 -13.70 8.03 -5.92
N LEU A 77 -13.68 8.67 -7.09
CA LEU A 77 -14.06 8.05 -8.36
C LEU A 77 -13.14 6.89 -8.75
N VAL A 78 -11.81 7.06 -8.60
CA VAL A 78 -10.84 5.97 -8.80
C VAL A 78 -11.12 4.82 -7.82
N GLY A 79 -11.48 5.13 -6.58
CA GLY A 79 -11.95 4.16 -5.58
C GLY A 79 -13.16 3.35 -6.05
N VAL A 80 -14.18 4.00 -6.62
CA VAL A 80 -15.36 3.32 -7.18
C VAL A 80 -14.97 2.40 -8.34
N VAL A 81 -14.15 2.87 -9.27
CA VAL A 81 -13.66 2.06 -10.41
C VAL A 81 -12.93 0.81 -9.91
N ILE A 82 -12.10 0.93 -8.88
CA ILE A 82 -11.38 -0.21 -8.30
C ILE A 82 -12.31 -1.14 -7.53
N GLY A 83 -13.32 -0.61 -6.84
CA GLY A 83 -14.39 -1.41 -6.25
C GLY A 83 -15.10 -2.29 -7.29
N LEU A 84 -15.42 -1.72 -8.45
CA LEU A 84 -16.00 -2.47 -9.58
C LEU A 84 -15.03 -3.54 -10.13
N LEU A 85 -13.73 -3.23 -10.22
CA LEU A 85 -12.70 -4.22 -10.61
C LEU A 85 -12.58 -5.36 -9.59
N ILE A 86 -12.71 -5.09 -8.29
CA ILE A 86 -12.71 -6.12 -7.24
C ILE A 86 -13.97 -6.99 -7.34
N ILE A 87 -15.14 -6.40 -7.62
CA ILE A 87 -16.38 -7.15 -7.90
C ILE A 87 -16.18 -8.07 -9.11
N ALA A 88 -15.62 -7.57 -10.21
CA ALA A 88 -15.32 -8.37 -11.40
C ALA A 88 -14.30 -9.49 -11.10
N THR A 89 -13.28 -9.20 -10.30
CA THR A 89 -12.30 -10.19 -9.82
C THR A 89 -13.00 -11.31 -9.05
N PHE A 90 -13.88 -10.98 -8.11
CA PHE A 90 -14.64 -11.98 -7.36
C PHE A 90 -15.60 -12.77 -8.26
N ALA A 91 -16.34 -12.11 -9.15
CA ALA A 91 -17.23 -12.78 -10.10
C ALA A 91 -16.47 -13.79 -10.97
N PHE A 92 -15.30 -13.41 -11.50
CA PHE A 92 -14.46 -14.32 -12.27
C PHE A 92 -13.76 -15.38 -11.42
N SER A 93 -13.69 -15.23 -10.10
CA SER A 93 -13.11 -16.23 -9.20
C SER A 93 -13.97 -17.49 -9.06
N PHE A 94 -15.27 -17.42 -9.39
CA PHE A 94 -16.20 -18.57 -9.31
C PHE A 94 -15.72 -19.79 -10.10
N ARG A 95 -15.01 -19.61 -11.21
CA ARG A 95 -14.43 -20.74 -11.96
C ARG A 95 -13.43 -21.57 -11.12
N TYR A 96 -12.83 -20.94 -10.11
CA TYR A 96 -11.83 -21.57 -9.24
C TYR A 96 -12.43 -22.15 -7.95
N ARG A 97 -13.75 -22.05 -7.73
CA ARG A 97 -14.40 -22.45 -6.47
C ARG A 97 -14.13 -23.91 -6.09
N SER A 98 -14.03 -24.80 -7.08
CA SER A 98 -13.82 -26.24 -6.88
C SER A 98 -12.34 -26.62 -6.93
N ASP A 99 -11.60 -26.14 -7.93
CA ASP A 99 -10.20 -26.56 -8.16
C ASP A 99 -9.19 -25.86 -7.23
N LYS A 100 -9.43 -24.57 -6.93
CA LYS A 100 -8.54 -23.74 -6.11
C LYS A 100 -9.38 -22.85 -5.18
N PRO A 101 -10.08 -23.42 -4.18
CA PRO A 101 -10.99 -22.68 -3.31
C PRO A 101 -10.34 -21.47 -2.62
N SER A 102 -9.05 -21.54 -2.30
CA SER A 102 -8.27 -20.40 -1.78
C SER A 102 -8.35 -19.13 -2.64
N VAL A 103 -8.43 -19.25 -3.98
CA VAL A 103 -8.59 -18.12 -4.91
C VAL A 103 -9.98 -17.49 -4.77
N PHE A 104 -11.01 -18.33 -4.66
CA PHE A 104 -12.40 -17.89 -4.49
C PHE A 104 -12.60 -17.17 -3.16
N TYR A 105 -12.19 -17.79 -2.04
CA TYR A 105 -12.36 -17.19 -0.71
C TYR A 105 -11.54 -15.92 -0.50
N SER A 106 -10.30 -15.86 -1.00
CA SER A 106 -9.52 -14.63 -0.92
C SER A 106 -10.09 -13.50 -1.78
N SER A 107 -10.63 -13.80 -2.97
CA SER A 107 -11.32 -12.80 -3.79
C SER A 107 -12.60 -12.30 -3.11
N GLY A 108 -13.36 -13.18 -2.45
CA GLY A 108 -14.53 -12.82 -1.66
C GLY A 108 -14.18 -11.99 -0.41
N ALA A 109 -13.09 -12.36 0.27
CA ALA A 109 -12.56 -11.57 1.39
C ALA A 109 -12.16 -10.16 0.94
N ALA A 110 -11.45 -10.02 -0.19
CA ALA A 110 -11.10 -8.71 -0.75
C ALA A 110 -12.34 -7.85 -1.07
N LEU A 111 -13.42 -8.47 -1.56
CA LEU A 111 -14.70 -7.78 -1.79
C LEU A 111 -15.32 -7.26 -0.48
N VAL A 112 -15.36 -8.08 0.56
CA VAL A 112 -15.87 -7.63 1.88
C VAL A 112 -14.99 -6.51 2.45
N LEU A 113 -13.68 -6.68 2.38
CA LEU A 113 -12.73 -5.69 2.90
C LEU A 113 -12.82 -4.35 2.17
N VAL A 114 -13.04 -4.31 0.84
CA VAL A 114 -13.19 -3.02 0.12
C VAL A 114 -14.48 -2.28 0.48
N LEU A 115 -15.56 -3.00 0.81
CA LEU A 115 -16.78 -2.36 1.33
C LEU A 115 -16.51 -1.69 2.68
N ILE A 116 -15.78 -2.38 3.57
CA ILE A 116 -15.34 -1.84 4.86
C ILE A 116 -14.40 -0.65 4.63
N GLN A 117 -13.50 -0.72 3.65
CA GLN A 117 -12.58 0.36 3.28
C GLN A 117 -13.31 1.63 2.81
N GLY A 118 -14.33 1.47 1.96
CA GLY A 118 -15.17 2.58 1.50
C GLY A 118 -15.91 3.26 2.66
N TRP A 119 -16.47 2.47 3.57
CA TRP A 119 -17.07 2.97 4.81
C TRP A 119 -16.05 3.70 5.69
N LEU A 120 -14.88 3.11 5.96
CA LEU A 120 -13.80 3.75 6.72
C LEU A 120 -13.34 5.06 6.09
N GLY A 121 -13.27 5.15 4.75
CA GLY A 121 -12.96 6.39 4.05
C GLY A 121 -13.96 7.51 4.35
N GLY A 122 -15.26 7.19 4.38
CA GLY A 122 -16.28 8.14 4.83
C GLY A 122 -16.13 8.55 6.30
N GLN A 123 -15.70 7.64 7.18
CA GLN A 123 -15.43 7.95 8.58
C GLN A 123 -14.19 8.85 8.77
N VAL A 124 -13.16 8.71 7.93
CA VAL A 124 -11.99 9.61 7.92
C VAL A 124 -12.41 11.06 7.64
N VAL A 125 -13.33 11.27 6.69
CA VAL A 125 -13.87 12.61 6.37
C VAL A 125 -14.70 13.15 7.53
N LYS A 126 -15.66 12.37 8.04
CA LYS A 126 -16.54 12.77 9.15
C LYS A 126 -15.80 13.08 10.46
N SER A 127 -14.67 12.41 10.69
CA SER A 127 -13.84 12.64 11.86
C SER A 127 -12.85 13.81 11.69
N GLY A 128 -12.93 14.55 10.59
CA GLY A 128 -12.06 15.71 10.35
C GLY A 128 -10.60 15.32 10.14
N LEU A 129 -10.33 14.17 9.50
CA LEU A 129 -9.00 13.60 9.32
C LEU A 129 -8.35 13.11 10.62
N ASN A 130 -9.15 12.53 11.53
CA ASN A 130 -8.60 11.89 12.72
C ASN A 130 -7.50 10.89 12.34
N GLU A 131 -6.36 11.05 13.00
CA GLU A 131 -5.11 10.40 12.67
C GLU A 131 -5.24 8.87 12.70
N TRP A 132 -5.89 8.35 13.74
CA TRP A 132 -6.03 6.91 13.95
C TRP A 132 -6.95 6.31 12.88
N MET A 133 -7.99 7.03 12.47
CA MET A 133 -8.87 6.59 11.38
C MET A 133 -8.11 6.49 10.06
N ILE A 134 -7.20 7.43 9.76
CA ILE A 134 -6.36 7.37 8.56
C ILE A 134 -5.40 6.19 8.62
N THR A 135 -4.78 5.96 9.78
CA THR A 135 -3.84 4.85 9.98
C THR A 135 -4.54 3.49 9.80
N ILE A 136 -5.73 3.31 10.38
CA ILE A 136 -6.56 2.10 10.20
C ILE A 136 -6.96 1.94 8.73
N HIS A 137 -7.40 3.01 8.06
CA HIS A 137 -7.75 3.00 6.65
C HIS A 137 -6.55 2.58 5.76
N MET A 138 -5.34 3.08 6.05
CA MET A 138 -4.14 2.69 5.30
C MET A 138 -3.75 1.23 5.53
N ILE A 139 -3.79 0.75 6.78
CA ILE A 139 -3.47 -0.65 7.09
C ILE A 139 -4.47 -1.59 6.41
N LEU A 140 -5.77 -1.26 6.42
CA LEU A 140 -6.78 -2.05 5.72
C LEU A 140 -6.55 -2.05 4.20
N ALA A 141 -6.14 -0.94 3.59
CA ALA A 141 -5.75 -0.90 2.17
C ALA A 141 -4.61 -1.89 1.87
N LEU A 142 -3.61 -1.98 2.76
CA LEU A 142 -2.49 -2.92 2.61
C LEU A 142 -2.94 -4.38 2.75
N ILE A 143 -3.89 -4.65 3.64
CA ILE A 143 -4.49 -6.00 3.77
C ILE A 143 -5.26 -6.35 2.49
N ILE A 144 -6.04 -5.42 1.93
CA ILE A 144 -6.79 -5.64 0.68
C ILE A 144 -5.86 -5.98 -0.48
N VAL A 145 -4.84 -5.16 -0.72
CA VAL A 145 -3.92 -5.39 -1.85
C VAL A 145 -3.14 -6.69 -1.70
N ASN A 146 -2.73 -7.07 -0.49
CA ASN A 146 -2.07 -8.35 -0.26
C ASN A 146 -3.02 -9.54 -0.37
N THR A 147 -4.30 -9.38 -0.02
CA THR A 147 -5.34 -10.40 -0.23
C THR A 147 -5.58 -10.63 -1.72
N LEU A 148 -5.66 -9.55 -2.52
CA LEU A 148 -5.76 -9.62 -3.98
C LEU A 148 -4.49 -10.22 -4.60
N LEU A 149 -3.32 -9.86 -4.09
CA LEU A 149 -2.03 -10.41 -4.51
C LEU A 149 -1.97 -11.92 -4.25
N TYR A 150 -2.45 -12.37 -3.08
CA TYR A 150 -2.58 -13.80 -2.77
C TYR A 150 -3.50 -14.52 -3.76
N ALA A 151 -4.69 -13.97 -4.04
CA ALA A 151 -5.63 -14.56 -5.00
C ALA A 151 -5.02 -14.68 -6.41
N SER A 152 -4.39 -13.60 -6.87
CA SER A 152 -3.69 -13.52 -8.15
C SER A 152 -2.53 -14.54 -8.22
N PHE A 153 -1.72 -14.61 -7.16
CA PHE A 153 -0.62 -15.56 -7.05
C PHE A 153 -1.11 -17.00 -7.09
N LYS A 154 -2.09 -17.38 -6.25
CA LYS A 154 -2.64 -18.75 -6.21
C LYS A 154 -3.25 -19.20 -7.54
N ALA A 155 -3.87 -18.28 -8.28
CA ALA A 155 -4.36 -18.57 -9.62
C ALA A 155 -3.22 -18.81 -10.62
N THR A 156 -2.05 -18.22 -10.39
CA THR A 156 -0.88 -18.30 -11.28
C THR A 156 0.23 -19.24 -10.80
N THR A 157 0.13 -19.88 -9.63
CA THR A 157 1.20 -20.75 -9.09
C THR A 157 1.67 -21.85 -10.03
N GLY A 158 0.77 -22.49 -10.78
CA GLY A 158 1.12 -23.61 -11.69
C GLY A 158 1.98 -23.18 -12.89
N MET A 159 2.16 -21.88 -13.07
CA MET A 159 2.98 -21.28 -14.11
C MET A 159 4.42 -20.97 -13.65
N ILE A 160 4.69 -21.06 -12.34
CA ILE A 160 5.98 -20.71 -11.74
C ILE A 160 6.63 -22.01 -11.24
N SER A 161 7.86 -22.27 -11.66
CA SER A 161 8.68 -23.34 -11.09
C SER A 161 9.87 -22.73 -10.35
N ILE A 162 10.02 -23.10 -9.07
CA ILE A 162 11.09 -22.62 -8.20
C ILE A 162 11.98 -23.80 -7.82
N LYS A 163 13.26 -23.70 -8.16
CA LYS A 163 14.30 -24.66 -7.78
C LYS A 163 15.19 -24.01 -6.73
N VAL A 164 14.88 -24.25 -5.46
CA VAL A 164 15.65 -23.77 -4.31
C VAL A 164 15.75 -24.90 -3.30
N GLY A 165 16.95 -25.17 -2.77
CA GLY A 165 17.17 -26.20 -1.76
C GLY A 165 16.43 -25.90 -0.45
N GLU A 166 15.97 -26.94 0.25
CA GLU A 166 15.13 -26.80 1.46
C GLU A 166 15.78 -25.94 2.56
N LYS A 167 17.10 -26.08 2.76
CA LYS A 167 17.85 -25.28 3.75
C LYS A 167 17.79 -23.79 3.42
N LEU A 168 18.13 -23.43 2.18
CA LEU A 168 18.07 -22.05 1.69
C LEU A 168 16.65 -21.50 1.73
N ARG A 169 15.64 -22.30 1.34
CA ARG A 169 14.22 -21.91 1.40
C ARG A 169 13.81 -21.54 2.83
N LYS A 170 14.11 -22.38 3.82
CA LYS A 170 13.76 -22.11 5.23
C LYS A 170 14.47 -20.87 5.76
N GLN A 171 15.75 -20.67 5.43
CA GLN A 171 16.50 -19.48 5.81
C GLN A 171 15.90 -18.20 5.18
N LEU A 172 15.57 -18.25 3.90
CA LEU A 172 14.95 -17.11 3.20
C LEU A 172 13.54 -16.82 3.73
N LEU A 173 12.73 -17.83 4.04
CA LEU A 173 11.42 -17.63 4.66
C LEU A 173 11.54 -16.94 6.02
N TRP A 174 12.45 -17.41 6.86
CA TRP A 174 12.71 -16.82 8.17
C TRP A 174 13.19 -15.38 8.07
N VAL A 175 14.21 -15.10 7.24
CA VAL A 175 14.74 -13.74 7.12
C VAL A 175 13.72 -12.80 6.47
N THR A 176 12.97 -13.26 5.46
CA THR A 176 11.93 -12.44 4.82
C THR A 176 10.80 -12.14 5.82
N GLY A 177 10.44 -13.10 6.67
CA GLY A 177 9.50 -12.90 7.77
C GLY A 177 9.97 -11.85 8.77
N ILE A 178 11.26 -11.88 9.15
CA ILE A 178 11.87 -10.84 10.02
C ILE A 178 11.82 -9.47 9.33
N VAL A 179 12.25 -9.39 8.07
CA VAL A 179 12.25 -8.15 7.29
C VAL A 179 10.82 -7.58 7.17
N LEU A 180 9.82 -8.43 6.94
CA LEU A 180 8.41 -8.03 6.92
C LEU A 180 7.94 -7.52 8.28
N ALA A 181 8.23 -8.23 9.37
CA ALA A 181 7.87 -7.80 10.72
C ALA A 181 8.49 -6.43 11.06
N LEU A 182 9.78 -6.25 10.78
CA LEU A 182 10.47 -4.97 10.95
C LEU A 182 9.85 -3.88 10.05
N THR A 183 9.47 -4.20 8.82
CA THR A 183 8.79 -3.26 7.91
C THR A 183 7.44 -2.82 8.46
N LEU A 184 6.66 -3.73 9.05
CA LEU A 184 5.37 -3.39 9.66
C LEU A 184 5.53 -2.51 10.90
N VAL A 185 6.55 -2.77 11.73
CA VAL A 185 6.88 -1.87 12.85
C VAL A 185 7.31 -0.50 12.33
N GLN A 186 8.20 -0.45 11.32
CA GLN A 186 8.65 0.80 10.70
C GLN A 186 7.49 1.59 10.09
N LEU A 187 6.51 0.90 9.51
CA LEU A 187 5.28 1.50 8.97
C LEU A 187 4.50 2.22 10.08
N VAL A 188 4.27 1.57 11.22
CA VAL A 188 3.55 2.17 12.36
C VAL A 188 4.33 3.35 12.95
N LEU A 189 5.65 3.21 13.12
CA LEU A 189 6.50 4.34 13.54
C LEU A 189 6.42 5.49 12.52
N GLY A 190 6.38 5.18 11.23
CA GLY A 190 6.28 6.16 10.15
C GLY A 190 4.94 6.87 10.11
N THR A 191 3.82 6.18 10.41
CA THR A 191 2.52 6.84 10.55
C THR A 191 2.52 7.80 11.72
N GLN A 192 3.16 7.45 12.85
CA GLN A 192 3.28 8.34 13.99
C GLN A 192 4.13 9.59 13.70
N VAL A 193 5.24 9.45 12.96
CA VAL A 193 6.00 10.61 12.45
C VAL A 193 5.09 11.47 11.58
N ARG A 194 4.31 10.84 10.69
CA ARG A 194 3.41 11.54 9.80
C ARG A 194 2.32 12.32 10.55
N GLU A 195 1.78 11.74 11.61
CA GLU A 195 0.78 12.37 12.48
C GLU A 195 1.36 13.60 13.16
N ALA A 196 2.58 13.50 13.71
CA ALA A 196 3.29 14.66 14.27
C ALA A 196 3.53 15.77 13.22
N VAL A 197 3.80 15.41 11.96
CA VAL A 197 3.91 16.39 10.85
C VAL A 197 2.58 17.06 10.55
N ASP A 198 1.47 16.31 10.58
CA ASP A 198 0.14 16.88 10.31
C ASP A 198 -0.30 17.84 11.44
N VAL A 199 0.11 17.62 12.70
CA VAL A 199 -0.07 18.58 13.80
C VAL A 199 0.64 19.91 13.50
N ILE A 200 1.89 19.87 13.02
CA ILE A 200 2.65 21.08 12.64
C ILE A 200 1.97 21.79 11.45
N LYS A 201 1.55 21.01 10.45
CA LYS A 201 0.95 21.52 9.20
C LYS A 201 -0.42 22.16 9.42
N ASN A 202 -1.20 21.67 10.38
CA ASN A 202 -2.57 22.12 10.65
C ASN A 202 -2.66 23.06 11.87
N GLY A 203 -1.53 23.42 12.48
CA GLY A 203 -1.49 24.37 13.59
C GLY A 203 -1.90 25.78 13.18
N ALA A 204 -2.25 26.61 14.17
CA ALA A 204 -2.66 28.00 13.96
C ALA A 204 -1.59 28.86 13.27
N TYR A 205 -0.32 28.53 13.51
CA TYR A 205 0.83 29.07 12.80
C TYR A 205 1.65 27.91 12.24
N VAL A 206 1.86 27.91 10.92
CA VAL A 206 2.64 26.88 10.24
C VAL A 206 4.07 27.40 10.06
N PRO A 207 5.06 26.86 10.78
CA PRO A 207 6.45 27.32 10.67
C PRO A 207 7.06 26.93 9.30
N PRO A 208 8.18 27.55 8.91
CA PRO A 208 8.91 27.18 7.70
C PRO A 208 9.24 25.68 7.69
N ARG A 209 9.15 25.03 6.52
CA ARG A 209 9.38 23.58 6.39
C ARG A 209 10.76 23.12 6.86
N SER A 210 11.76 24.00 6.77
CA SER A 210 13.13 23.72 7.21
C SER A 210 13.24 23.49 8.71
N SER A 211 12.33 24.03 9.53
CA SER A 211 12.34 23.81 10.97
C SER A 211 11.56 22.56 11.40
N TRP A 212 10.81 21.91 10.50
CA TRP A 212 9.89 20.82 10.88
C TRP A 212 10.64 19.63 11.45
N VAL A 213 11.81 19.28 10.89
CA VAL A 213 12.58 18.11 11.36
C VAL A 213 13.13 18.32 12.77
N GLU A 214 13.58 19.54 13.08
CA GLU A 214 14.04 19.92 14.42
C GLU A 214 12.90 19.80 15.44
N MET A 215 11.70 20.26 15.09
CA MET A 215 10.51 20.16 15.95
C MET A 215 10.07 18.71 16.23
N LEU A 216 10.49 17.75 15.40
CA LEU A 216 10.18 16.33 15.57
C LEU A 216 11.22 15.58 16.42
N MET A 217 12.34 16.23 16.78
CA MET A 217 13.49 15.57 17.40
C MET A 217 13.21 15.04 18.80
N ASP A 218 12.31 15.68 19.56
CA ASP A 218 11.94 15.23 20.92
C ASP A 218 10.80 14.18 20.91
N GLY A 219 10.39 13.73 19.72
CA GLY A 219 9.26 12.81 19.53
C GLY A 219 9.66 11.44 18.99
N ILE A 220 8.76 10.85 18.20
CA ILE A 220 8.93 9.50 17.63
C ILE A 220 9.89 9.45 16.43
N PHE A 221 10.24 10.60 15.85
CA PHE A 221 11.07 10.68 14.64
C PHE A 221 12.47 10.09 14.80
N PRO A 222 13.26 10.36 15.86
CA PRO A 222 14.55 9.70 16.04
C PRO A 222 14.42 8.18 16.17
N VAL A 223 13.33 7.69 16.78
CA VAL A 223 13.05 6.25 16.90
C VAL A 223 12.80 5.66 15.53
N HIS A 224 11.88 6.23 14.75
CA HIS A 224 11.62 5.83 13.36
C HIS A 224 12.89 5.85 12.49
N ARG A 225 13.67 6.94 12.58
CA ARG A 225 14.94 7.09 11.85
C ARG A 225 15.93 5.99 12.21
N SER A 226 16.13 5.75 13.52
CA SER A 226 17.17 4.84 13.99
C SER A 226 16.78 3.37 13.81
N PHE A 227 15.49 3.06 13.91
CA PHE A 227 14.96 1.72 13.66
C PHE A 227 15.17 1.27 12.20
N SER A 228 15.28 2.21 11.25
CA SER A 228 15.60 1.88 9.85
C SER A 228 16.93 1.14 9.67
N TRP A 229 17.89 1.29 10.59
CA TRP A 229 19.14 0.52 10.60
C TRP A 229 18.91 -0.96 10.83
N ALA A 230 17.98 -1.34 11.72
CA ALA A 230 17.64 -2.75 11.93
C ALA A 230 17.08 -3.38 10.65
N LEU A 231 16.23 -2.63 9.93
CA LEU A 231 15.69 -3.06 8.64
C LEU A 231 16.78 -3.18 7.57
N LEU A 232 17.72 -2.22 7.51
CA LEU A 232 18.86 -2.26 6.59
C LEU A 232 19.77 -3.46 6.86
N LEU A 233 20.09 -3.75 8.12
CA LEU A 233 20.91 -4.90 8.51
C LEU A 233 20.21 -6.22 8.17
N ALA A 234 18.91 -6.34 8.41
CA ALA A 234 18.13 -7.51 8.04
C ALA A 234 18.09 -7.70 6.50
N ALA A 235 17.95 -6.62 5.74
CA ALA A 235 18.02 -6.66 4.27
C ALA A 235 19.42 -7.03 3.77
N GLY A 236 20.48 -6.53 4.41
CA GLY A 236 21.87 -6.91 4.13
C GLY A 236 22.15 -8.39 4.42
N TRP A 237 21.60 -8.91 5.52
CA TRP A 237 21.67 -10.35 5.83
C TRP A 237 20.95 -11.20 4.79
N MET A 238 19.76 -10.76 4.34
CA MET A 238 19.03 -11.41 3.25
C MET A 238 19.85 -11.39 1.94
N TYR A 239 20.48 -10.26 1.62
CA TYR A 239 21.38 -10.15 0.46
C TYR A 239 22.54 -11.16 0.53
N TYR A 240 23.18 -11.27 1.70
CA TYR A 240 24.26 -12.22 1.92
C TYR A 240 23.82 -13.67 1.70
N ILE A 241 22.65 -14.07 2.23
CA ILE A 241 22.09 -15.41 2.00
C ILE A 241 21.84 -15.66 0.51
N LEU A 242 21.21 -14.71 -0.19
CA LEU A 242 20.90 -14.83 -1.62
C LEU A 242 22.15 -15.02 -2.49
N ARG A 243 23.24 -14.32 -2.16
CA ARG A 243 24.51 -14.39 -2.92
C ARG A 243 25.35 -15.62 -2.59
N LYS A 244 25.42 -16.00 -1.31
CA LYS A 244 26.26 -17.12 -0.85
C LYS A 244 25.79 -18.47 -1.40
N GLU A 245 24.47 -18.67 -1.43
CA GLU A 245 23.87 -19.97 -1.73
C GLU A 245 23.36 -20.04 -3.20
N TYR A 246 23.77 -19.09 -4.06
CA TYR A 246 23.45 -19.01 -5.49
C TYR A 246 21.96 -19.19 -5.82
N ALA A 247 21.09 -18.43 -5.16
CA ALA A 247 19.68 -18.40 -5.51
C ALA A 247 19.51 -17.96 -6.98
N GLY A 248 18.69 -18.67 -7.76
CA GLY A 248 18.42 -18.37 -9.17
C GLY A 248 16.97 -17.98 -9.44
N GLY A 249 16.74 -17.41 -10.63
CA GLY A 249 15.39 -17.14 -11.15
C GLY A 249 14.59 -16.12 -10.34
N TRP A 250 13.30 -16.39 -10.17
CA TRP A 250 12.35 -15.48 -9.50
C TRP A 250 12.71 -15.15 -8.05
N VAL A 251 13.34 -16.07 -7.32
CA VAL A 251 13.73 -15.84 -5.92
C VAL A 251 14.84 -14.79 -5.82
N LEU A 252 15.85 -14.86 -6.69
CA LEU A 252 16.91 -13.86 -6.73
C LEU A 252 16.37 -12.50 -7.13
N TRP A 253 15.57 -12.45 -8.20
CA TRP A 253 15.01 -11.20 -8.71
C TRP A 253 14.11 -10.50 -7.67
N LEU A 254 13.17 -11.25 -7.07
CA LEU A 254 12.28 -10.70 -6.03
C LEU A 254 13.07 -10.30 -4.78
N GLY A 255 14.02 -11.12 -4.34
CA GLY A 255 14.88 -10.81 -3.20
C GLY A 255 15.66 -9.51 -3.40
N GLN A 256 16.28 -9.33 -4.58
CA GLN A 256 16.98 -8.11 -4.95
C GLN A 256 16.03 -6.91 -5.06
N ALA A 257 14.83 -7.09 -5.62
CA ALA A 257 13.83 -6.04 -5.68
C ALA A 257 13.40 -5.57 -4.28
N VAL A 258 13.19 -6.48 -3.32
CA VAL A 258 12.89 -6.13 -1.93
C VAL A 258 14.04 -5.34 -1.30
N ILE A 259 15.29 -5.75 -1.51
CA ILE A 259 16.47 -5.03 -0.99
C ILE A 259 16.58 -3.64 -1.62
N ALA A 260 16.38 -3.54 -2.93
CA ALA A 260 16.38 -2.26 -3.64
C ALA A 260 15.30 -1.33 -3.10
N LEU A 261 14.10 -1.84 -2.83
CA LEU A 261 13.02 -1.05 -2.22
C LEU A 261 13.36 -0.57 -0.81
N VAL A 262 14.02 -1.39 0.03
CA VAL A 262 14.52 -0.96 1.34
C VAL A 262 15.51 0.20 1.19
N LEU A 263 16.45 0.10 0.24
CA LEU A 263 17.44 1.15 -0.01
C LEU A 263 16.79 2.43 -0.55
N VAL A 264 15.83 2.31 -1.47
CA VAL A 264 15.04 3.44 -1.97
C VAL A 264 14.29 4.10 -0.82
N GLN A 265 13.72 3.31 0.10
CA GLN A 265 13.00 3.87 1.24
C GLN A 265 13.87 4.55 2.28
N LEU A 266 15.07 4.02 2.50
CA LEU A 266 16.07 4.74 3.28
C LEU A 266 16.44 6.07 2.59
N GLY A 267 16.67 6.05 1.28
CA GLY A 267 17.00 7.24 0.50
C GLY A 267 15.90 8.31 0.51
N THR A 268 14.64 7.92 0.31
CA THR A 268 13.50 8.86 0.39
C THR A 268 13.30 9.38 1.81
N GLY A 269 13.52 8.55 2.84
CA GLY A 269 13.48 8.97 4.25
C GLY A 269 14.57 9.98 4.61
N ILE A 270 15.81 9.74 4.14
CA ILE A 270 16.91 10.71 4.26
C ILE A 270 16.56 12.00 3.51
N GLY A 271 16.04 11.91 2.28
CA GLY A 271 15.59 13.08 1.54
C GLY A 271 14.50 13.87 2.26
N LEU A 272 13.55 13.22 2.93
CA LEU A 272 12.57 13.91 3.77
C LEU A 272 13.21 14.67 4.94
N ALA A 273 14.24 14.09 5.56
CA ALA A 273 14.94 14.68 6.70
C ALA A 273 15.87 15.85 6.33
N TYR A 274 16.42 15.88 5.11
CA TYR A 274 17.45 16.85 4.72
C TYR A 274 17.02 17.82 3.60
N LEU A 275 15.89 17.60 2.93
CA LEU A 275 15.41 18.45 1.81
C LEU A 275 14.09 19.16 2.14
N ASP A 276 13.86 19.54 3.39
CA ASP A 276 12.66 20.27 3.84
C ASP A 276 11.33 19.55 3.54
N MET A 277 11.30 18.22 3.72
CA MET A 277 10.11 17.39 3.56
C MET A 277 9.34 17.62 2.23
N PRO A 278 9.96 17.42 1.05
CA PRO A 278 9.29 17.64 -0.23
C PRO A 278 8.03 16.80 -0.36
N ARG A 279 6.93 17.39 -0.87
CA ARG A 279 5.64 16.67 -1.01
C ARG A 279 5.76 15.40 -1.83
N VAL A 280 6.59 15.43 -2.89
CA VAL A 280 6.85 14.26 -3.75
C VAL A 280 7.48 13.13 -2.95
N LEU A 281 8.49 13.41 -2.12
CA LEU A 281 9.13 12.39 -1.30
C LEU A 281 8.16 11.83 -0.24
N GLN A 282 7.20 12.61 0.27
CA GLN A 282 6.20 12.09 1.21
C GLN A 282 5.31 11.03 0.54
N VAL A 283 4.90 11.27 -0.71
CA VAL A 283 4.08 10.33 -1.49
C VAL A 283 4.89 9.11 -1.87
N LEU A 284 6.12 9.29 -2.36
CA LEU A 284 7.00 8.19 -2.72
C LEU A 284 7.38 7.33 -1.51
N HIS A 285 7.58 7.95 -0.34
CA HIS A 285 7.85 7.22 0.89
C HIS A 285 6.64 6.41 1.36
N LEU A 286 5.41 6.92 1.22
CA LEU A 286 4.21 6.14 1.54
C LEU A 286 4.01 4.97 0.55
N LEU A 287 4.11 5.23 -0.75
CA LEU A 287 3.96 4.20 -1.79
C LEU A 287 5.07 3.14 -1.67
N GLY A 288 6.30 3.56 -1.37
CA GLY A 288 7.45 2.67 -1.21
C GLY A 288 7.23 1.61 -0.13
N VAL A 289 6.65 1.98 1.02
CA VAL A 289 6.27 1.00 2.05
C VAL A 289 5.22 0.01 1.54
N ALA A 290 4.20 0.46 0.82
CA ALA A 290 3.18 -0.43 0.27
C ALA A 290 3.78 -1.45 -0.70
N LEU A 291 4.67 -1.01 -1.58
CA LEU A 291 5.41 -1.87 -2.51
C LEU A 291 6.34 -2.84 -1.78
N MET A 292 7.03 -2.38 -0.72
CA MET A 292 7.88 -3.24 0.12
C MET A 292 7.09 -4.38 0.76
N VAL A 293 5.96 -4.06 1.42
CA VAL A 293 5.12 -5.06 2.08
C VAL A 293 4.60 -6.07 1.05
N CYS A 294 4.12 -5.60 -0.11
CA CYS A 294 3.67 -6.48 -1.20
C CYS A 294 4.80 -7.36 -1.74
N GLY A 295 5.99 -6.80 -1.95
CA GLY A 295 7.15 -7.53 -2.47
C GLY A 295 7.65 -8.60 -1.48
N GLN A 296 7.72 -8.27 -0.20
CA GLN A 296 8.08 -9.20 0.88
C GLN A 296 7.05 -10.33 1.00
N PHE A 297 5.76 -10.00 0.97
CA PHE A 297 4.69 -11.00 0.98
C PHE A 297 4.74 -11.90 -0.26
N LEU A 298 4.95 -11.33 -1.45
CA LEU A 298 5.11 -12.10 -2.68
C LEU A 298 6.32 -13.05 -2.61
N LEU A 299 7.44 -12.60 -2.06
CA LEU A 299 8.63 -13.44 -1.87
C LEU A 299 8.33 -14.62 -0.93
N ILE A 300 7.60 -14.39 0.16
CA ILE A 300 7.13 -15.47 1.05
C ILE A 300 6.23 -16.44 0.29
N LEU A 301 5.28 -15.95 -0.50
CA LEU A 301 4.41 -16.80 -1.32
C LEU A 301 5.20 -17.64 -2.33
N VAL A 302 6.20 -17.06 -3.00
CA VAL A 302 7.08 -17.78 -3.93
C VAL A 302 7.91 -18.85 -3.22
N LEU A 303 8.44 -18.55 -2.03
CA LEU A 303 9.23 -19.49 -1.25
C LEU A 303 8.39 -20.62 -0.65
N THR A 304 7.09 -20.44 -0.45
CA THR A 304 6.16 -21.47 0.03
C THR A 304 5.63 -22.39 -1.08
N ILE A 305 5.96 -22.13 -2.36
CA ILE A 305 5.71 -23.11 -3.42
C ILE A 305 6.55 -24.35 -3.12
N THR A 306 5.90 -25.42 -2.67
CA THR A 306 6.51 -26.74 -2.67
C THR A 306 6.79 -27.11 -4.12
N ALA A 307 8.00 -27.55 -4.42
CA ALA A 307 8.33 -28.08 -5.73
C ALA A 307 7.28 -29.14 -6.06
N ILE A 308 6.38 -28.84 -7.00
CA ILE A 308 5.45 -29.83 -7.52
C ILE A 308 6.36 -30.90 -8.11
N SER A 309 6.52 -32.02 -7.43
CA SER A 309 7.27 -33.13 -7.97
C SER A 309 6.58 -33.48 -9.27
N GLY A 310 7.34 -33.39 -10.37
CA GLY A 310 6.86 -33.74 -11.69
C GLY A 310 6.51 -35.23 -11.70
N LYS A 311 5.30 -35.58 -11.28
CA LYS A 311 4.66 -36.80 -11.76
C LYS A 311 4.09 -36.45 -13.13
N THR A 312 4.97 -36.48 -14.13
CA THR A 312 4.59 -36.85 -15.49
C THR A 312 3.76 -38.12 -15.39
N LYS A 313 2.43 -38.00 -15.49
CA LYS A 313 1.57 -39.12 -15.84
C LYS A 313 1.96 -39.51 -17.26
N ARG A 314 2.85 -40.49 -17.39
CA ARG A 314 2.86 -41.36 -18.56
C ARG A 314 1.63 -42.26 -18.42
N ALA A 315 0.66 -42.04 -19.28
CA ALA A 315 -0.27 -43.04 -19.77
C ALA A 315 -0.44 -42.74 -21.25
#